data_AF-A0A819MVQ1-F1
#
_entry.id   AF-A0A819MVQ1-F1
#
_cell.length_a   1.000
_cell.length_b   1.000
_cell.length_c   1.000
_cell.angle_alpha   90.00
_cell.angle_beta   90.00
_cell.angle_gamma   90.00
#
_symmetry.space_group_name_H-M   'P 1'
#
loop_
_entity.id
_entity.type
_entity.pdbx_description
1 polymer ?
#
loop_
_entity_poly.entity_id
_entity_poly.type
_entity_poly.pdbx_seq_one_letter_code
_entity_poly.pdbx_strand_id
1 'polypeptide(L)'
;MDFIQKLNHYVSTKRRLQSTTLFCSIKITNFYTLDTHQNVIDTVGYFLEDHLGHGKKLQQLTIMTIKNLLHLFFFNNIFCYKEQIYTFTKGSPNTMPLTETLSNIYLYVWQKKILNRVKENNELFGRYKDEIFFTWNKSNALTLETFLQKEIREKYINVRFQYSIGTNVEFLNAYVENRDGQLYTRVFHQPTTIHRYTLPYVIGHSKVSHSDWLRYALIRAVCYCSSVEDFRQERIYLELTYLSNGYSLLFVESHIRHFFEYFHMANMRYSNSQTDYDNFRQYWFNFMTMQHELTDELKKFEDNAQLIHLKYFYEFGPRCQFDQQFSELWSEYFKSHPILSKDKMKLLLTTQHCYTLNSLLGMEK
;
A
#
# COMPACT_ATOMS: atom_id res chain seq x y z
N MET A 1 4.11 7.85 -0.11
CA MET A 1 5.13 7.72 0.95
C MET A 1 4.94 6.42 1.71
N ASP A 2 5.89 5.49 1.54
CA ASP A 2 5.97 4.15 2.13
C ASP A 2 6.07 4.22 3.68
N PHE A 3 5.58 3.20 4.38
CA PHE A 3 5.61 3.10 5.85
C PHE A 3 7.04 3.25 6.40
N ILE A 4 8.01 2.52 5.83
CA ILE A 4 9.40 2.59 6.27
C ILE A 4 10.01 3.96 6.00
N GLN A 5 9.64 4.61 4.89
CA GLN A 5 10.10 5.97 4.60
C GLN A 5 9.59 6.99 5.64
N LYS A 6 8.33 6.86 6.07
CA LYS A 6 7.77 7.70 7.14
C LYS A 6 8.45 7.43 8.49
N LEU A 7 8.76 6.18 8.77
CA LEU A 7 9.49 5.79 9.98
C LEU A 7 10.91 6.35 9.96
N ASN A 8 11.64 6.19 8.87
CA ASN A 8 12.96 6.80 8.67
C ASN A 8 12.91 8.32 8.86
N HIS A 9 11.90 9.01 8.32
CA HIS A 9 11.74 10.46 8.51
C HIS A 9 11.47 10.84 9.97
N TYR A 10 10.68 10.04 10.70
CA TYR A 10 10.46 10.22 12.15
C TYR A 10 11.77 10.08 12.95
N VAL A 11 12.68 9.19 12.53
CA VAL A 11 13.99 9.02 13.16
C VAL A 11 14.97 10.13 12.76
N SER A 12 15.23 10.30 11.46
CA SER A 12 16.32 11.15 10.96
C SER A 12 16.00 12.64 11.01
N THR A 13 14.78 13.01 10.59
CA THR A 13 14.39 14.42 10.45
C THR A 13 13.79 14.95 11.74
N LYS A 14 12.93 14.17 12.39
CA LYS A 14 12.29 14.60 13.64
C LYS A 14 13.09 14.28 14.90
N ARG A 15 14.09 13.37 14.82
CA ARG A 15 14.93 12.94 15.96
C ARG A 15 14.13 12.52 17.19
N ARG A 16 13.04 11.76 16.96
CA ARG A 16 12.08 11.38 18.02
C ARG A 16 12.24 9.95 18.54
N LEU A 17 13.03 9.12 17.87
CA LEU A 17 13.33 7.78 18.35
C LEU A 17 14.33 7.87 19.51
N GLN A 18 13.86 7.56 20.70
CA GLN A 18 14.60 7.47 21.95
C GLN A 18 14.83 6.00 22.29
N SER A 19 15.79 5.68 23.17
CA SER A 19 15.98 4.31 23.65
C SER A 19 14.74 3.73 24.35
N THR A 20 13.89 4.61 24.92
CA THR A 20 12.64 4.25 25.58
C THR A 20 11.41 4.26 24.67
N THR A 21 11.56 4.60 23.37
CA THR A 21 10.42 4.62 22.45
C THR A 21 9.85 3.21 22.32
N LEU A 22 8.55 3.10 22.56
CA LEU A 22 7.79 1.88 22.28
C LEU A 22 7.12 2.00 20.92
N PHE A 23 7.04 0.87 20.22
CA PHE A 23 6.17 0.69 19.08
C PHE A 23 4.91 -0.03 19.52
N CYS A 24 3.79 0.33 18.89
CA CYS A 24 2.53 -0.39 19.04
C CYS A 24 1.99 -0.75 17.66
N SER A 25 1.73 -2.04 17.45
CA SER A 25 0.96 -2.51 16.30
C SER A 25 -0.38 -3.04 16.78
N ILE A 26 -1.44 -2.73 16.04
CA ILE A 26 -2.81 -3.17 16.31
C ILE A 26 -3.34 -3.84 15.04
N LYS A 27 -3.90 -5.04 15.18
CA LYS A 27 -4.57 -5.78 14.10
C LYS A 27 -6.03 -6.01 14.44
N ILE A 28 -6.91 -5.50 13.59
CA ILE A 28 -8.36 -5.60 13.76
C ILE A 28 -8.84 -6.92 13.17
N THR A 29 -9.33 -7.80 14.04
CA THR A 29 -9.69 -9.19 13.72
C THR A 29 -11.08 -9.34 13.08
N ASN A 30 -11.93 -8.32 13.16
CA ASN A 30 -13.29 -8.34 12.62
C ASN A 30 -13.59 -7.20 11.64
N PHE A 31 -12.61 -6.81 10.81
CA PHE A 31 -12.72 -5.66 9.89
C PHE A 31 -13.97 -5.63 9.01
N TYR A 32 -14.41 -6.78 8.49
CA TYR A 32 -15.61 -6.86 7.64
C TYR A 32 -16.92 -7.09 8.42
N THR A 33 -16.80 -7.33 9.73
CA THR A 33 -17.90 -7.66 10.65
C THR A 33 -17.84 -6.79 11.91
N LEU A 34 -17.42 -5.53 11.73
CA LEU A 34 -17.15 -4.58 12.82
C LEU A 34 -18.37 -4.38 13.70
N ASP A 35 -19.52 -4.08 13.10
CA ASP A 35 -20.71 -3.70 13.85
C ASP A 35 -22.01 -4.06 13.12
N THR A 36 -23.13 -3.79 13.80
CA THR A 36 -24.48 -3.80 13.24
C THR A 36 -24.62 -2.78 12.13
N HIS A 37 -25.53 -3.04 11.19
CA HIS A 37 -25.80 -2.14 10.08
C HIS A 37 -26.20 -0.73 10.54
N GLN A 38 -27.04 -0.64 11.57
CA GLN A 38 -27.46 0.63 12.14
C GLN A 38 -26.29 1.46 12.65
N ASN A 39 -25.39 0.87 13.44
CA ASN A 39 -24.21 1.56 13.96
C ASN A 39 -23.27 2.03 12.83
N VAL A 40 -23.11 1.23 11.76
CA VAL A 40 -22.32 1.64 10.60
C VAL A 40 -22.97 2.84 9.89
N ILE A 41 -24.29 2.79 9.65
CA ILE A 41 -25.05 3.88 9.03
C ILE A 41 -24.92 5.18 9.85
N ASP A 42 -25.05 5.09 11.17
CA ASP A 42 -24.93 6.25 12.06
C ASP A 42 -23.50 6.79 12.10
N THR A 43 -22.50 5.91 12.06
CA THR A 43 -21.09 6.32 11.98
C THR A 43 -20.78 7.03 10.66
N VAL A 44 -21.36 6.59 9.54
CA VAL A 44 -21.26 7.30 8.26
C VAL A 44 -21.95 8.66 8.33
N GLY A 45 -23.14 8.74 8.95
CA GLY A 45 -23.84 10.00 9.19
C GLY A 45 -22.95 11.00 9.94
N TYR A 46 -22.41 10.57 11.08
CA TYR A 46 -21.47 11.36 11.87
C TYR A 46 -20.23 11.79 11.06
N PHE A 47 -19.64 10.87 10.30
CA PHE A 47 -18.48 11.17 9.46
C PHE A 47 -18.80 12.25 8.42
N LEU A 48 -19.94 12.16 7.74
CA LEU A 48 -20.34 13.12 6.72
C LEU A 48 -20.63 14.50 7.33
N GLU A 49 -21.28 14.55 8.49
CA GLU A 49 -21.54 15.80 9.20
C GLU A 49 -20.24 16.51 9.60
N ASP A 50 -19.27 15.75 10.11
CA ASP A 50 -17.96 16.24 10.55
C ASP A 50 -17.12 16.84 9.39
N HIS A 51 -17.25 16.32 8.15
CA HIS A 51 -16.44 16.78 7.01
C HIS A 51 -17.15 17.78 6.09
N LEU A 52 -18.46 17.66 5.92
CA LEU A 52 -19.22 18.57 5.05
C LEU A 52 -19.75 19.79 5.82
N GLY A 53 -20.02 19.62 7.12
CA GLY A 53 -20.77 20.56 7.95
C GLY A 53 -22.28 20.27 7.92
N HIS A 54 -22.97 20.62 9.01
CA HIS A 54 -24.40 20.34 9.16
C HIS A 54 -25.24 20.90 8.00
N GLY A 55 -26.17 20.07 7.50
CA GLY A 55 -27.11 20.44 6.45
C GLY A 55 -26.52 20.52 5.03
N LYS A 56 -25.21 20.28 4.85
CA LYS A 56 -24.60 20.26 3.51
C LYS A 56 -24.84 18.94 2.78
N LYS A 57 -24.76 19.01 1.45
CA LYS A 57 -25.03 17.91 0.53
C LYS A 57 -23.72 17.39 -0.07
N LEU A 58 -23.63 16.08 -0.27
CA LEU A 58 -22.57 15.45 -1.07
C LEU A 58 -23.13 15.21 -2.48
N GLN A 59 -22.59 15.89 -3.49
CA GLN A 59 -23.06 15.74 -4.88
C GLN A 59 -24.59 15.81 -5.01
N GLN A 60 -25.21 16.78 -4.33
CA GLN A 60 -26.66 17.01 -4.26
C GLN A 60 -27.46 16.03 -3.38
N LEU A 61 -26.87 14.97 -2.86
CA LEU A 61 -27.51 14.05 -1.92
C LEU A 61 -27.43 14.57 -0.49
N THR A 62 -28.54 14.50 0.24
CA THR A 62 -28.55 14.80 1.68
C THR A 62 -27.94 13.63 2.46
N ILE A 63 -27.39 13.92 3.65
CA ILE A 63 -26.88 12.88 4.56
C ILE A 63 -27.99 11.85 4.87
N MET A 64 -29.22 12.31 5.07
CA MET A 64 -30.38 11.42 5.28
C MET A 64 -30.62 10.50 4.07
N THR A 65 -30.56 11.04 2.85
CA THR A 65 -30.67 10.22 1.62
C THR A 65 -29.59 9.15 1.57
N ILE A 66 -28.35 9.50 1.90
CA ILE A 66 -27.23 8.55 1.94
C ILE A 66 -27.48 7.47 2.99
N LYS A 67 -27.90 7.83 4.21
CA LYS A 67 -28.26 6.87 5.27
C LYS A 67 -29.35 5.91 4.82
N ASN A 68 -30.38 6.40 4.14
CA ASN A 68 -31.47 5.58 3.61
C ASN A 68 -31.00 4.63 2.50
N LEU A 69 -30.12 5.08 1.60
CA LEU A 69 -29.52 4.22 0.57
C LEU A 69 -28.65 3.12 1.19
N LEU A 70 -27.89 3.44 2.24
CA LEU A 70 -27.12 2.44 2.98
C LEU A 70 -28.02 1.44 3.70
N HIS A 71 -29.11 1.90 4.30
CA HIS A 71 -30.12 1.01 4.89
C HIS A 71 -30.69 0.04 3.85
N LEU A 72 -31.05 0.53 2.65
CA LEU A 72 -31.49 -0.33 1.54
C LEU A 72 -30.40 -1.31 1.10
N PHE A 73 -29.16 -0.86 0.99
CA PHE A 73 -28.03 -1.72 0.63
C PHE A 73 -27.87 -2.88 1.62
N PHE A 74 -27.86 -2.58 2.91
CA PHE A 74 -27.69 -3.58 3.96
C PHE A 74 -28.88 -4.53 4.07
N PHE A 75 -30.11 -4.01 3.96
CA PHE A 75 -31.33 -4.80 4.02
C PHE A 75 -31.44 -5.79 2.86
N ASN A 76 -31.03 -5.38 1.66
CA ASN A 76 -31.08 -6.22 0.46
C ASN A 76 -29.84 -7.12 0.28
N ASN A 77 -28.91 -7.14 1.25
CA ASN A 77 -27.72 -7.96 1.18
C ASN A 77 -28.04 -9.40 1.62
N ILE A 78 -28.64 -10.15 0.68
CA ILE A 78 -29.06 -11.54 0.86
C ILE A 78 -28.06 -12.50 0.21
N PHE A 79 -27.90 -13.69 0.78
CA PHE A 79 -27.08 -14.75 0.20
C PHE A 79 -27.76 -16.11 0.37
N CYS A 80 -27.47 -17.04 -0.55
CA CYS A 80 -27.95 -18.42 -0.48
C CYS A 80 -26.85 -19.32 0.08
N TYR A 81 -27.17 -20.13 1.09
CA TYR A 81 -26.31 -21.18 1.60
C TYR A 81 -27.16 -22.41 1.92
N LYS A 82 -26.77 -23.59 1.42
CA LYS A 82 -27.55 -24.84 1.58
C LYS A 82 -29.04 -24.66 1.24
N GLU A 83 -29.31 -24.03 0.09
CA GLU A 83 -30.67 -23.79 -0.42
C GLU A 83 -31.55 -22.89 0.47
N GLN A 84 -30.96 -22.23 1.48
CA GLN A 84 -31.65 -21.27 2.34
C GLN A 84 -31.14 -19.85 2.07
N ILE A 85 -32.06 -18.89 2.11
CA ILE A 85 -31.77 -17.46 1.94
C ILE A 85 -31.49 -16.87 3.33
N TYR A 86 -30.34 -16.23 3.46
CA TYR A 86 -29.90 -15.55 4.68
C TYR A 86 -29.63 -14.08 4.40
N THR A 87 -29.67 -13.28 5.46
CA THR A 87 -29.21 -11.89 5.46
C THR A 87 -28.07 -11.73 6.46
N PHE A 88 -27.17 -10.77 6.18
CA PHE A 88 -26.16 -10.41 7.16
C PHE A 88 -26.81 -9.65 8.31
N THR A 89 -26.53 -10.04 9.56
CA THR A 89 -26.97 -9.28 10.75
C THR A 89 -25.93 -8.25 11.20
N LYS A 90 -24.67 -8.44 10.77
CA LYS A 90 -23.53 -7.54 11.00
C LYS A 90 -22.60 -7.58 9.79
N GLY A 91 -21.96 -6.46 9.51
CA GLY A 91 -21.02 -6.36 8.40
C GLY A 91 -21.65 -6.58 7.02
N SER A 92 -20.83 -6.96 6.04
CA SER A 92 -21.25 -7.25 4.66
C SER A 92 -20.19 -8.12 3.97
N PRO A 93 -20.50 -8.71 2.79
CA PRO A 93 -19.52 -9.48 2.03
C PRO A 93 -18.26 -8.66 1.72
N ASN A 94 -17.09 -9.25 1.99
CA ASN A 94 -15.79 -8.62 1.73
C ASN A 94 -15.49 -8.40 0.23
N THR A 95 -16.27 -9.00 -0.65
CA THR A 95 -16.17 -8.86 -2.10
C THR A 95 -16.78 -7.58 -2.64
N MET A 96 -17.55 -6.83 -1.83
CA MET A 96 -18.22 -5.61 -2.27
C MET A 96 -17.35 -4.37 -2.04
N PRO A 97 -17.08 -3.54 -3.07
CA PRO A 97 -16.28 -2.32 -2.92
C PRO A 97 -16.82 -1.33 -1.88
N LEU A 98 -18.15 -1.27 -1.74
CA LEU A 98 -18.81 -0.43 -0.74
C LEU A 98 -18.48 -0.90 0.69
N THR A 99 -18.38 -2.19 0.94
CA THR A 99 -18.07 -2.74 2.27
C THR A 99 -16.69 -2.31 2.75
N GLU A 100 -15.67 -2.31 1.87
CA GLU A 100 -14.34 -1.81 2.21
C GLU A 100 -14.38 -0.30 2.53
N THR A 101 -15.16 0.48 1.77
CA THR A 101 -15.35 1.92 2.02
C THR A 101 -15.99 2.18 3.39
N LEU A 102 -17.07 1.46 3.70
CA LEU A 102 -17.79 1.60 4.97
C LEU A 102 -16.93 1.19 6.17
N SER A 103 -16.17 0.10 6.03
CA SER A 103 -15.24 -0.36 7.08
C SER A 103 -14.13 0.67 7.32
N ASN A 104 -13.61 1.28 6.25
CA ASN A 104 -12.61 2.34 6.34
C ASN A 104 -13.13 3.60 7.06
N ILE A 105 -14.37 4.01 6.77
CA ILE A 105 -15.04 5.14 7.45
C ILE A 105 -15.25 4.82 8.93
N TYR A 106 -15.78 3.64 9.23
CA TYR A 106 -16.04 3.24 10.61
C TYR A 106 -14.76 3.27 11.44
N LEU A 107 -13.68 2.67 10.92
CA LEU A 107 -12.39 2.66 11.59
C LEU A 107 -11.72 4.03 11.64
N TYR A 108 -11.97 4.91 10.67
CA TYR A 108 -11.53 6.29 10.74
C TYR A 108 -12.13 7.02 11.95
N VAL A 109 -13.43 6.82 12.22
CA VAL A 109 -14.10 7.40 13.39
C VAL A 109 -13.58 6.76 14.67
N TRP A 110 -13.50 5.43 14.72
CA TRP A 110 -13.00 4.67 15.87
C TRP A 110 -11.57 5.07 16.26
N GLN A 111 -10.66 5.17 15.28
CA GLN A 111 -9.25 5.47 15.56
C GLN A 111 -9.00 6.91 16.00
N LYS A 112 -9.97 7.85 15.89
CA LYS A 112 -9.78 9.27 16.20
C LYS A 112 -9.16 9.47 17.59
N LYS A 113 -9.58 8.68 18.58
CA LYS A 113 -9.06 8.77 19.95
C LYS A 113 -7.58 8.41 20.06
N ILE A 114 -7.16 7.35 19.36
CA ILE A 114 -5.75 6.95 19.26
C ILE A 114 -4.99 8.04 18.51
N LEU A 115 -5.50 8.45 17.35
CA LEU A 115 -4.86 9.45 16.50
C LEU A 115 -4.65 10.79 17.21
N ASN A 116 -5.63 11.28 17.95
CA ASN A 116 -5.52 12.52 18.71
C ASN A 116 -4.41 12.40 19.76
N ARG A 117 -4.37 11.28 20.48
CA ARG A 117 -3.34 11.04 21.49
C ARG A 117 -1.93 10.95 20.88
N VAL A 118 -1.80 10.31 19.73
CA VAL A 118 -0.52 10.17 19.00
C VAL A 118 -0.08 11.55 18.45
N LYS A 119 -1.02 12.32 17.87
CA LYS A 119 -0.76 13.67 17.35
C LYS A 119 -0.37 14.67 18.44
N GLU A 120 -1.05 14.67 19.59
CA GLU A 120 -0.72 15.52 20.75
C GLU A 120 0.76 15.41 21.15
N ASN A 121 1.33 14.20 21.02
CA ASN A 121 2.71 13.92 21.41
C ASN A 121 3.69 14.01 20.23
N ASN A 122 3.23 14.41 19.04
CA ASN A 122 4.00 14.43 17.79
C ASN A 122 4.59 13.06 17.42
N GLU A 123 3.86 11.99 17.72
CA GLU A 123 4.25 10.61 17.43
C GLU A 123 3.89 10.21 15.99
N LEU A 124 4.54 9.16 15.49
CA LEU A 124 4.21 8.58 14.19
C LEU A 124 2.91 7.79 14.28
N PHE A 125 2.03 7.95 13.29
CA PHE A 125 0.81 7.16 13.11
C PHE A 125 0.74 6.63 11.67
N GLY A 126 0.38 5.37 11.51
CA GLY A 126 0.05 4.76 10.23
C GLY A 126 -1.13 3.81 10.38
N ARG A 127 -2.01 3.79 9.37
CA ARG A 127 -3.03 2.75 9.20
C ARG A 127 -2.94 2.21 7.78
N TYR A 128 -3.02 0.90 7.63
CA TYR A 128 -3.26 0.23 6.38
C TYR A 128 -4.36 -0.81 6.58
N LYS A 129 -5.54 -0.56 5.99
CA LYS A 129 -6.75 -1.37 6.18
C LYS A 129 -7.05 -1.64 7.67
N ASP A 130 -6.93 -2.90 8.09
CA ASP A 130 -7.19 -3.43 9.42
C ASP A 130 -5.99 -3.38 10.36
N GLU A 131 -4.83 -2.95 9.89
CA GLU A 131 -3.60 -2.82 10.69
C GLU A 131 -3.29 -1.35 10.98
N ILE A 132 -2.91 -1.06 12.23
CA ILE A 132 -2.48 0.25 12.70
C ILE A 132 -1.11 0.12 13.36
N PHE A 133 -0.27 1.14 13.16
CA PHE A 133 1.02 1.29 13.79
C PHE A 133 1.18 2.69 14.37
N PHE A 134 1.75 2.81 15.57
CA PHE A 134 2.19 4.09 16.09
C PHE A 134 3.37 3.98 17.06
N THR A 135 4.09 5.08 17.23
CA THR A 135 5.18 5.22 18.21
C THR A 135 4.67 5.82 19.52
N TRP A 136 5.37 5.56 20.62
CA TRP A 136 4.98 6.03 21.94
C TRP A 136 6.19 6.32 22.84
N ASN A 137 6.46 7.61 23.09
CA ASN A 137 7.48 8.05 24.05
C ASN A 137 6.91 8.49 25.40
N LYS A 138 5.59 8.60 25.53
CA LYS A 138 4.95 9.28 26.66
C LYS A 138 5.14 8.56 28.00
N SER A 139 5.16 7.23 27.97
CA SER A 139 5.13 6.40 29.18
C SER A 139 5.58 4.97 28.89
N ASN A 140 5.71 4.17 29.95
CA ASN A 140 5.97 2.74 29.85
C ASN A 140 4.81 1.95 29.20
N ALA A 141 5.09 0.68 28.88
CA ALA A 141 4.16 -0.23 28.21
C ALA A 141 2.86 -0.42 29.00
N LEU A 142 2.92 -0.56 30.33
CA LEU A 142 1.74 -0.76 31.18
C LEU A 142 0.73 0.39 31.07
N THR A 143 1.21 1.63 30.99
CA THR A 143 0.35 2.80 30.84
C THR A 143 -0.31 2.83 29.46
N LEU A 144 0.43 2.44 28.41
CA LEU A 144 -0.12 2.32 27.05
C LEU A 144 -1.15 1.19 26.97
N GLU A 145 -0.88 0.03 27.58
CA GLU A 145 -1.85 -1.06 27.69
C GLU A 145 -3.12 -0.61 28.40
N THR A 146 -2.98 0.11 29.52
CA THR A 146 -4.12 0.65 30.26
C THR A 146 -4.97 1.57 29.40
N PHE A 147 -4.34 2.43 28.58
CA PHE A 147 -5.05 3.25 27.60
C PHE A 147 -5.78 2.40 26.56
N LEU A 148 -5.12 1.41 25.95
CA LEU A 148 -5.78 0.55 24.95
C LEU A 148 -6.94 -0.28 25.55
N GLN A 149 -6.83 -0.72 26.80
CA GLN A 149 -7.89 -1.48 27.45
C GLN A 149 -9.06 -0.58 27.86
N LYS A 150 -8.81 0.43 28.70
CA LYS A 150 -9.88 1.26 29.30
C LYS A 150 -10.46 2.28 28.34
N GLU A 151 -9.62 2.90 27.53
CA GLU A 151 -10.03 4.05 26.73
C GLU A 151 -10.47 3.66 25.32
N ILE A 152 -10.01 2.50 24.82
CA ILE A 152 -10.32 1.98 23.48
C ILE A 152 -11.22 0.73 23.58
N ARG A 153 -10.76 -0.37 24.18
CA ARG A 153 -11.51 -1.65 24.15
C ARG A 153 -12.85 -1.57 24.88
N GLU A 154 -12.88 -1.05 26.11
CA GLU A 154 -14.11 -0.95 26.90
C GLU A 154 -15.14 -0.01 26.26
N LYS A 155 -14.69 1.07 25.62
CA LYS A 155 -15.58 2.04 24.96
C LYS A 155 -16.10 1.57 23.59
N TYR A 156 -15.35 0.71 22.90
CA TYR A 156 -15.66 0.26 21.55
C TYR A 156 -15.67 -1.27 21.45
N ILE A 157 -16.56 -1.90 22.22
CA ILE A 157 -16.64 -3.36 22.38
C ILE A 157 -16.86 -4.13 21.06
N ASN A 158 -17.43 -3.47 20.05
CA ASN A 158 -17.69 -4.06 18.75
C ASN A 158 -16.41 -4.22 17.91
N VAL A 159 -15.37 -3.41 18.15
CA VAL A 159 -14.09 -3.52 17.43
C VAL A 159 -13.18 -4.50 18.17
N ARG A 160 -12.98 -5.68 17.58
CA ARG A 160 -12.11 -6.72 18.12
C ARG A 160 -10.73 -6.59 17.50
N PHE A 161 -9.73 -6.31 18.33
CA PHE A 161 -8.35 -6.21 17.88
C PHE A 161 -7.39 -6.96 18.80
N GLN A 162 -6.27 -7.35 18.22
CA GLN A 162 -5.05 -7.78 18.91
C GLN A 162 -4.01 -6.68 18.80
N TYR A 163 -3.09 -6.60 19.74
CA TYR A 163 -2.02 -5.61 19.70
C TYR A 163 -0.72 -6.18 20.24
N SER A 164 0.39 -5.62 19.77
CA SER A 164 1.73 -5.84 20.32
C SER A 164 2.31 -4.49 20.74
N ILE A 165 2.97 -4.45 21.89
CA ILE A 165 3.68 -3.28 22.41
C ILE A 165 5.08 -3.72 22.80
N GLY A 166 6.09 -3.01 22.33
CA GLY A 166 7.46 -3.31 22.70
C GLY A 166 8.47 -2.40 22.02
N THR A 167 9.75 -2.65 22.28
CA THR A 167 10.84 -2.08 21.49
C THR A 167 10.92 -2.72 20.11
N ASN A 168 10.28 -3.88 19.90
CA ASN A 168 10.07 -4.48 18.60
C ASN A 168 8.61 -4.85 18.37
N VAL A 169 8.14 -4.70 17.12
CA VAL A 169 6.82 -5.12 16.67
C VAL A 169 6.85 -5.49 15.18
N GLU A 170 5.78 -6.14 14.73
CA GLU A 170 5.53 -6.47 13.34
C GLU A 170 4.41 -5.59 12.76
N PHE A 171 4.58 -5.13 11.53
CA PHE A 171 3.57 -4.36 10.78
C PHE A 171 3.82 -4.47 9.27
N LEU A 172 2.80 -4.82 8.47
CA LEU A 172 2.90 -4.93 7.00
C LEU A 172 4.09 -5.76 6.48
N ASN A 173 4.34 -6.93 7.07
CA ASN A 173 5.50 -7.78 6.73
C ASN A 173 6.86 -7.11 7.01
N ALA A 174 6.91 -6.05 7.82
CA ALA A 174 8.14 -5.52 8.38
C ALA A 174 8.27 -5.94 9.85
N TYR A 175 9.46 -6.39 10.23
CA TYR A 175 9.90 -6.41 11.61
C TYR A 175 10.58 -5.08 11.90
N VAL A 176 10.16 -4.41 12.96
CA VAL A 176 10.65 -3.10 13.36
C VAL A 176 11.17 -3.20 14.78
N GLU A 177 12.38 -2.70 15.03
CA GLU A 177 13.05 -2.75 16.32
C GLU A 177 13.75 -1.43 16.63
N ASN A 178 13.66 -1.03 17.89
CA ASN A 178 14.37 0.09 18.48
C ASN A 178 15.55 -0.47 19.27
N ARG A 179 16.75 -0.33 18.70
CA ARG A 179 18.02 -0.71 19.32
C ARG A 179 18.63 0.52 19.98
N ASP A 180 18.18 0.82 21.19
CA ASP A 180 18.68 1.93 22.00
C ASP A 180 18.65 3.30 21.29
N GLY A 181 17.55 3.58 20.59
CA GLY A 181 17.36 4.81 19.82
C GLY A 181 17.77 4.71 18.35
N GLN A 182 18.28 3.54 17.93
CA GLN A 182 18.57 3.24 16.53
C GLN A 182 17.48 2.37 15.91
N LEU A 183 16.99 2.77 14.74
CA LEU A 183 15.99 2.01 14.02
C LEU A 183 16.62 0.84 13.27
N TYR A 184 16.17 -0.36 13.59
CA TYR A 184 16.47 -1.57 12.84
C TYR A 184 15.18 -2.12 12.22
N THR A 185 15.24 -2.47 10.95
CA THR A 185 14.11 -3.07 10.24
C THR A 185 14.59 -4.21 9.34
N ARG A 186 13.73 -5.21 9.13
CA ARG A 186 13.92 -6.29 8.15
C ARG A 186 12.57 -6.82 7.66
N VAL A 187 12.59 -7.61 6.59
CA VAL A 187 11.38 -8.33 6.16
C VAL A 187 10.98 -9.35 7.23
N PHE A 188 9.67 -9.44 7.46
CA PHE A 188 9.04 -10.39 8.35
C PHE A 188 8.15 -11.36 7.58
N HIS A 189 8.47 -12.65 7.68
CA HIS A 189 7.65 -13.73 7.18
C HIS A 189 6.89 -14.36 8.34
N GLN A 190 5.56 -14.29 8.28
CA GLN A 190 4.73 -14.96 9.26
C GLN A 190 4.87 -16.49 9.08
N PRO A 191 5.24 -17.26 10.11
CA PRO A 191 5.54 -18.69 9.98
C PRO A 191 4.38 -19.53 9.43
N THR A 192 3.15 -19.10 9.68
CA THR A 192 1.93 -19.77 9.22
C THR A 192 1.59 -19.47 7.77
N THR A 193 2.21 -18.46 7.17
CA THR A 193 1.94 -18.03 5.80
C THR A 193 2.94 -18.69 4.87
N ILE A 194 2.59 -19.86 4.32
CA ILE A 194 3.34 -20.43 3.20
C ILE A 194 3.22 -19.42 2.05
N HIS A 195 4.33 -18.80 1.66
CA HIS A 195 4.38 -17.88 0.52
C HIS A 195 4.29 -18.72 -0.76
N ARG A 196 3.08 -19.14 -1.10
CA ARG A 196 2.77 -19.72 -2.41
C ARG A 196 2.78 -18.57 -3.41
N TYR A 197 3.95 -18.26 -3.95
CA TYR A 197 4.01 -17.46 -5.16
C TYR A 197 3.20 -18.16 -6.24
N THR A 198 2.62 -17.40 -7.16
CA THR A 198 1.90 -17.97 -8.30
C THR A 198 2.81 -18.99 -8.98
N LEU A 199 2.30 -20.22 -9.16
CA LEU A 199 3.04 -21.26 -9.86
C LEU A 199 3.44 -20.73 -11.24
N PRO A 200 4.65 -21.01 -11.71
CA PRO A 200 5.10 -20.56 -13.00
C PRO A 200 4.27 -21.25 -14.09
N TYR A 201 4.02 -20.52 -15.19
CA TYR A 201 3.42 -21.10 -16.40
C TYR A 201 2.00 -21.66 -16.23
N VAL A 202 1.23 -21.14 -15.27
CA VAL A 202 -0.21 -21.44 -15.16
C VAL A 202 -0.95 -20.79 -16.33
N ILE A 203 -1.72 -21.60 -17.05
CA ILE A 203 -2.58 -21.14 -18.16
C ILE A 203 -3.48 -20.00 -17.66
N GLY A 204 -3.48 -18.87 -18.37
CA GLY A 204 -4.27 -17.68 -18.03
C GLY A 204 -3.51 -16.58 -17.26
N HIS A 205 -2.27 -16.81 -16.81
CA HIS A 205 -1.41 -15.77 -16.25
C HIS A 205 -0.37 -15.28 -17.26
N SER A 206 -0.20 -13.96 -17.39
CA SER A 206 0.80 -13.40 -18.30
C SER A 206 2.22 -13.63 -17.77
N LYS A 207 3.19 -13.87 -18.66
CA LYS A 207 4.62 -13.93 -18.31
C LYS A 207 5.11 -12.67 -17.58
N VAL A 208 4.53 -11.52 -17.92
CA VAL A 208 4.80 -10.21 -17.31
C VAL A 208 4.46 -10.22 -15.82
N SER A 209 3.28 -10.75 -15.48
CA SER A 209 2.83 -10.85 -14.10
C SER A 209 3.84 -11.57 -13.21
N HIS A 210 4.42 -12.69 -13.68
CA HIS A 210 5.41 -13.47 -12.92
C HIS A 210 6.75 -12.75 -12.71
N SER A 211 7.20 -11.97 -13.69
CA SER A 211 8.43 -11.18 -13.65
C SER A 211 8.36 -10.06 -12.61
N ASP A 212 7.21 -9.38 -12.55
CA ASP A 212 7.00 -8.23 -11.68
C ASP A 212 7.01 -8.60 -10.18
N TRP A 213 6.50 -9.78 -9.81
CA TRP A 213 6.46 -10.21 -8.40
C TRP A 213 7.85 -10.32 -7.76
N LEU A 214 8.81 -10.93 -8.45
CA LEU A 214 10.16 -11.09 -7.90
C LEU A 214 10.83 -9.72 -7.73
N ARG A 215 10.67 -8.86 -8.74
CA ARG A 215 11.13 -7.47 -8.69
C ARG A 215 10.52 -6.71 -7.52
N TYR A 216 9.21 -6.78 -7.31
CA TYR A 216 8.55 -6.10 -6.19
C TYR A 216 8.98 -6.66 -4.83
N ALA A 217 9.21 -7.97 -4.73
CA ALA A 217 9.72 -8.58 -3.50
C ALA A 217 11.15 -8.09 -3.17
N LEU A 218 12.03 -7.98 -4.17
CA LEU A 218 13.37 -7.41 -4.01
C LEU A 218 13.33 -5.93 -3.65
N ILE A 219 12.47 -5.14 -4.30
CA ILE A 219 12.23 -3.74 -3.94
C ILE A 219 11.82 -3.62 -2.47
N ARG A 220 10.87 -4.46 -2.03
CA ARG A 220 10.45 -4.49 -0.63
C ARG A 220 11.60 -4.85 0.30
N ALA A 221 12.44 -5.81 -0.07
CA ALA A 221 13.62 -6.18 0.71
C ALA A 221 14.58 -4.98 0.89
N VAL A 222 14.83 -4.20 -0.18
CA VAL A 222 15.63 -2.97 -0.11
C VAL A 222 14.99 -1.92 0.80
N CYS A 223 13.66 -1.74 0.69
CA CYS A 223 12.94 -0.83 1.58
C CYS A 223 13.09 -1.26 3.04
N TYR A 224 12.89 -2.54 3.35
CA TYR A 224 12.66 -3.01 4.71
C TYR A 224 13.95 -3.39 5.44
N CYS A 225 14.96 -3.95 4.77
CA CYS A 225 16.18 -4.39 5.42
C CYS A 225 17.13 -3.22 5.67
N SER A 226 17.42 -2.93 6.93
CA SER A 226 18.41 -1.92 7.32
C SER A 226 19.85 -2.41 7.17
N SER A 227 20.10 -3.72 7.31
CA SER A 227 21.43 -4.29 7.12
C SER A 227 21.58 -5.00 5.77
N VAL A 228 22.80 -5.00 5.24
CA VAL A 228 23.15 -5.75 4.02
C VAL A 228 22.98 -7.25 4.22
N GLU A 229 23.22 -7.74 5.43
CA GLU A 229 23.07 -9.16 5.75
C GLU A 229 21.59 -9.58 5.71
N ASP A 230 20.69 -8.80 6.31
CA ASP A 230 19.25 -9.08 6.25
C ASP A 230 18.71 -9.03 4.81
N PHE A 231 19.20 -8.08 4.00
CA PHE A 231 18.86 -8.02 2.58
C PHE A 231 19.36 -9.25 1.82
N ARG A 232 20.60 -9.68 2.09
CA ARG A 232 21.19 -10.87 1.47
C ARG A 232 20.41 -12.13 1.84
N GLN A 233 20.04 -12.29 3.10
CA GLN A 233 19.23 -13.43 3.56
C GLN A 233 17.84 -13.41 2.91
N GLU A 234 17.17 -12.26 2.87
CA GLU A 234 15.89 -12.10 2.18
C GLU A 234 16.01 -12.44 0.69
N ARG A 235 17.06 -11.96 0.01
CA ARG A 235 17.30 -12.26 -1.40
C ARG A 235 17.47 -13.76 -1.63
N ILE A 236 18.30 -14.42 -0.82
CA ILE A 236 18.51 -15.87 -0.90
C ILE A 236 17.19 -16.61 -0.65
N TYR A 237 16.42 -16.18 0.35
CA TYR A 237 15.09 -16.73 0.63
C TYR A 237 14.16 -16.61 -0.60
N LEU A 238 14.13 -15.45 -1.25
CA LEU A 238 13.34 -15.23 -2.48
C LEU A 238 13.82 -16.12 -3.63
N GLU A 239 15.13 -16.20 -3.88
CA GLU A 239 15.72 -17.07 -4.90
C GLU A 239 15.31 -18.54 -4.68
N LEU A 240 15.52 -19.06 -3.46
CA LEU A 240 15.16 -20.43 -3.09
C LEU A 240 13.66 -20.69 -3.17
N THR A 241 12.84 -19.71 -2.78
CA THR A 241 11.39 -19.85 -2.83
C THR A 241 10.90 -19.91 -4.28
N TYR A 242 11.45 -19.11 -5.19
CA TYR A 242 11.10 -19.20 -6.61
C TYR A 242 11.53 -20.53 -7.22
N LEU A 243 12.76 -21.00 -6.94
CA LEU A 243 13.22 -22.30 -7.39
C LEU A 243 12.32 -23.44 -6.88
N SER A 244 11.94 -23.39 -5.59
CA SER A 244 11.05 -24.38 -4.97
C SER A 244 9.63 -24.37 -5.55
N ASN A 245 9.18 -23.23 -6.10
CA ASN A 245 7.91 -23.11 -6.81
C ASN A 245 8.01 -23.51 -8.30
N GLY A 246 9.16 -24.00 -8.78
CA GLY A 246 9.33 -24.56 -10.13
C GLY A 246 9.83 -23.58 -11.19
N TYR A 247 10.26 -22.37 -10.79
CA TYR A 247 10.89 -21.43 -11.72
C TYR A 247 12.29 -21.94 -12.10
N SER A 248 12.71 -21.75 -13.35
CA SER A 248 14.04 -22.19 -13.79
C SER A 248 15.15 -21.33 -13.19
N LEU A 249 16.34 -21.91 -13.00
CA LEU A 249 17.52 -21.17 -12.53
C LEU A 249 17.83 -19.98 -13.42
N LEU A 250 17.77 -20.16 -14.75
CA LEU A 250 17.98 -19.09 -15.73
C LEU A 250 16.99 -17.94 -15.56
N PHE A 251 15.73 -18.23 -15.25
CA PHE A 251 14.73 -17.20 -14.98
C PHE A 251 15.12 -16.40 -13.74
N VAL A 252 15.42 -17.06 -12.63
CA VAL A 252 15.78 -16.39 -11.37
C VAL A 252 17.04 -15.55 -11.56
N GLU A 253 18.10 -16.11 -12.11
CA GLU A 253 19.38 -15.41 -12.31
C GLU A 253 19.25 -14.19 -13.22
N SER A 254 18.51 -14.31 -14.32
CA SER A 254 18.31 -13.19 -15.25
C SER A 254 17.55 -12.03 -14.59
N HIS A 255 16.56 -12.32 -13.75
CA HIS A 255 15.78 -11.30 -13.04
C HIS A 255 16.56 -10.64 -11.90
N ILE A 256 17.33 -11.42 -11.13
CA ILE A 256 18.23 -10.86 -10.11
C ILE A 256 19.28 -9.96 -10.76
N ARG A 257 19.91 -10.40 -11.85
CA ARG A 257 20.88 -9.59 -12.59
C ARG A 257 20.23 -8.31 -13.11
N HIS A 258 19.08 -8.42 -13.77
CA HIS A 258 18.35 -7.26 -14.30
C HIS A 258 17.97 -6.26 -13.20
N PHE A 259 17.57 -6.73 -12.02
CA PHE A 259 17.27 -5.87 -10.87
C PHE A 259 18.47 -5.02 -10.48
N PHE A 260 19.66 -5.61 -10.31
CA PHE A 260 20.85 -4.84 -9.94
C PHE A 260 21.36 -3.95 -11.07
N GLU A 261 21.27 -4.39 -12.32
CA GLU A 261 21.62 -3.58 -13.50
C GLU A 261 20.72 -2.35 -13.64
N TYR A 262 19.41 -2.51 -13.40
CA TYR A 262 18.44 -1.42 -13.45
C TYR A 262 18.77 -0.28 -12.48
N PHE A 263 19.36 -0.61 -11.32
CA PHE A 263 19.79 0.38 -10.33
C PHE A 263 21.26 0.78 -10.46
N HIS A 264 21.96 0.35 -11.53
CA HIS A 264 23.40 0.57 -11.72
C HIS A 264 24.27 0.04 -10.57
N MET A 265 23.84 -1.07 -9.96
CA MET A 265 24.43 -1.65 -8.75
C MET A 265 24.81 -3.13 -8.97
N ALA A 266 25.41 -3.47 -10.11
CA ALA A 266 25.73 -4.86 -10.47
C ALA A 266 26.57 -5.60 -9.41
N ASN A 267 27.48 -4.89 -8.75
CA ASN A 267 28.37 -5.44 -7.72
C ASN A 267 27.64 -5.75 -6.39
N MET A 268 26.45 -5.17 -6.16
CA MET A 268 25.67 -5.38 -4.92
C MET A 268 25.17 -6.82 -4.77
N ARG A 269 25.16 -7.62 -5.83
CA ARG A 269 24.83 -9.04 -5.72
C ARG A 269 25.82 -9.80 -4.81
N TYR A 270 27.08 -9.39 -4.79
CA TYR A 270 28.14 -10.08 -4.05
C TYR A 270 28.80 -9.21 -2.97
N SER A 271 28.42 -7.93 -2.88
CA SER A 271 28.94 -7.03 -1.86
C SER A 271 28.39 -7.40 -0.47
N ASN A 272 29.28 -7.39 0.51
CA ASN A 272 28.95 -7.46 1.94
C ASN A 272 29.20 -6.10 2.63
N SER A 273 29.45 -5.04 1.85
CA SER A 273 29.69 -3.70 2.36
C SER A 273 28.37 -3.06 2.79
N GLN A 274 28.23 -2.78 4.09
CA GLN A 274 27.08 -2.03 4.60
C GLN A 274 27.01 -0.64 3.97
N THR A 275 28.15 0.03 3.76
CA THR A 275 28.22 1.36 3.15
C THR A 275 27.70 1.36 1.70
N ASP A 276 28.06 0.37 0.90
CA ASP A 276 27.56 0.26 -0.48
C ASP A 276 26.05 0.03 -0.48
N TYR A 277 25.57 -0.81 0.44
CA TYR A 277 24.15 -1.09 0.61
C TYR A 277 23.36 0.15 1.07
N ASP A 278 23.90 0.93 2.00
CA ASP A 278 23.28 2.18 2.47
C ASP A 278 23.16 3.19 1.32
N ASN A 279 24.20 3.32 0.48
CA ASN A 279 24.17 4.15 -0.72
C ASN A 279 23.08 3.67 -1.71
N PHE A 280 22.98 2.35 -1.92
CA PHE A 280 21.93 1.77 -2.75
C PHE A 280 20.52 2.04 -2.21
N ARG A 281 20.30 1.84 -0.90
CA ARG A 281 19.01 2.15 -0.26
C ARG A 281 18.67 3.63 -0.35
N GLN A 282 19.64 4.51 -0.14
CA GLN A 282 19.41 5.96 -0.23
C GLN A 282 19.06 6.37 -1.66
N TYR A 283 19.75 5.81 -2.67
CA TYR A 283 19.40 6.02 -4.07
C TYR A 283 17.94 5.60 -4.34
N TRP A 284 17.53 4.43 -3.84
CA TRP A 284 16.16 3.95 -3.97
C TRP A 284 15.13 4.89 -3.32
N PHE A 285 15.38 5.35 -2.08
CA PHE A 285 14.46 6.30 -1.43
C PHE A 285 14.38 7.65 -2.15
N ASN A 286 15.49 8.13 -2.72
CA ASN A 286 15.50 9.34 -3.53
C ASN A 286 14.69 9.14 -4.82
N PHE A 287 14.89 8.00 -5.51
CA PHE A 287 14.12 7.63 -6.70
C PHE A 287 12.61 7.59 -6.40
N MET A 288 12.20 6.95 -5.31
CA MET A 288 10.79 6.88 -4.90
C MET A 288 10.20 8.25 -4.58
N THR A 289 10.99 9.14 -3.97
CA THR A 289 10.57 10.52 -3.68
C THR A 289 10.34 11.29 -4.98
N MET A 290 11.27 11.20 -5.92
CA MET A 290 11.14 11.80 -7.25
C MET A 290 9.92 11.27 -8.02
N GLN A 291 9.64 9.97 -7.96
CA GLN A 291 8.44 9.39 -8.60
C GLN A 291 7.15 9.92 -7.97
N HIS A 292 7.12 10.10 -6.65
CA HIS A 292 5.96 10.72 -5.98
C HIS A 292 5.78 12.18 -6.40
N GLU A 293 6.86 12.97 -6.45
CA GLU A 293 6.81 14.36 -6.89
C GLU A 293 6.33 14.49 -8.34
N LEU A 294 6.80 13.63 -9.23
CA LEU A 294 6.33 13.55 -10.62
C LEU A 294 4.84 13.22 -10.71
N THR A 295 4.37 12.30 -9.86
CA THR A 295 2.95 11.92 -9.81
C THR A 295 2.09 13.09 -9.31
N ASP A 296 2.53 13.78 -8.25
CA ASP A 296 1.84 14.95 -7.71
C ASP A 296 1.83 16.11 -8.72
N GLU A 297 2.92 16.29 -9.47
CA GLU A 297 3.01 17.26 -10.56
C GLU A 297 2.02 16.92 -11.68
N LEU A 298 1.98 15.66 -12.13
CA LEU A 298 1.03 15.19 -13.14
C LEU A 298 -0.43 15.42 -12.69
N LYS A 299 -0.73 15.16 -11.42
CA LYS A 299 -2.06 15.43 -10.86
C LYS A 299 -2.44 16.91 -10.90
N LYS A 300 -1.50 17.82 -10.63
CA LYS A 300 -1.75 19.27 -10.77
C LYS A 300 -2.06 19.66 -12.22
N PHE A 301 -1.38 19.06 -13.20
CA PHE A 301 -1.71 19.27 -14.60
C PHE A 301 -3.10 18.73 -14.95
N GLU A 302 -3.48 17.58 -14.41
CA GLU A 302 -4.82 17.01 -14.58
C GLU A 302 -5.91 17.92 -13.98
N ASP A 303 -5.72 18.38 -12.74
CA ASP A 303 -6.65 19.28 -12.04
C ASP A 303 -6.81 20.63 -12.77
N ASN A 304 -5.77 21.10 -13.45
CA ASN A 304 -5.79 22.33 -14.25
C ASN A 304 -6.28 22.13 -15.70
N ALA A 305 -6.70 20.92 -16.09
CA ALA A 305 -7.02 20.55 -17.47
C ALA A 305 -5.87 20.80 -18.47
N GLN A 306 -4.62 20.76 -17.99
CA GLN A 306 -3.39 20.98 -18.75
C GLN A 306 -2.69 19.69 -19.17
N LEU A 307 -3.35 18.54 -19.03
CA LEU A 307 -2.79 17.22 -19.31
C LEU A 307 -3.48 16.59 -20.53
N ILE A 308 -2.71 16.32 -21.59
CA ILE A 308 -3.19 15.59 -22.76
C ILE A 308 -2.81 14.13 -22.62
N HIS A 309 -3.81 13.26 -22.42
CA HIS A 309 -3.62 11.82 -22.38
C HIS A 309 -3.70 11.23 -23.78
N LEU A 310 -2.59 10.68 -24.27
CA LEU A 310 -2.58 9.86 -25.47
C LEU A 310 -2.41 8.40 -25.08
N LYS A 311 -3.28 7.57 -25.64
CA LYS A 311 -3.27 6.12 -25.45
C LYS A 311 -2.90 5.48 -26.78
N TYR A 312 -1.99 4.52 -26.75
CA TYR A 312 -1.66 3.73 -27.93
C TYR A 312 -1.65 2.24 -27.60
N PHE A 313 -2.03 1.45 -28.59
CA PHE A 313 -1.98 0.00 -28.51
C PHE A 313 -0.57 -0.47 -28.79
N TYR A 314 -0.02 -1.26 -27.88
CA TYR A 314 1.31 -1.82 -28.02
C TYR A 314 1.20 -3.34 -28.13
N GLU A 315 1.49 -3.85 -29.33
CA GLU A 315 1.44 -5.28 -29.65
C GLU A 315 2.84 -5.92 -29.70
N PHE A 316 3.82 -5.24 -30.32
CA PHE A 316 5.20 -5.72 -30.44
C PHE A 316 6.20 -4.56 -30.65
N GLY A 317 7.47 -4.75 -30.30
CA GLY A 317 8.56 -3.80 -30.55
C GLY A 317 9.43 -3.48 -29.32
N PRO A 318 10.23 -2.40 -29.36
CA PRO A 318 10.89 -1.80 -28.20
C PRO A 318 10.11 -0.58 -27.70
N ARG A 319 9.23 -0.78 -26.71
CA ARG A 319 8.38 0.27 -26.11
C ARG A 319 9.15 1.55 -25.77
N CYS A 320 10.29 1.44 -25.08
CA CYS A 320 11.07 2.59 -24.66
C CYS A 320 11.54 3.44 -25.84
N GLN A 321 11.87 2.81 -26.98
CA GLN A 321 12.28 3.51 -28.18
C GLN A 321 11.11 4.24 -28.84
N PHE A 322 9.93 3.62 -28.86
CA PHE A 322 8.71 4.31 -29.33
C PHE A 322 8.38 5.51 -28.44
N ASP A 323 8.35 5.32 -27.12
CA ASP A 323 8.06 6.38 -26.15
C ASP A 323 9.05 7.55 -26.32
N GLN A 324 10.34 7.25 -26.55
CA GLN A 324 11.38 8.24 -26.80
C GLN A 324 11.15 8.99 -28.13
N GLN A 325 11.01 8.27 -29.25
CA GLN A 325 10.82 8.89 -30.56
C GLN A 325 9.52 9.71 -30.63
N PHE A 326 8.47 9.20 -30.01
CA PHE A 326 7.21 9.92 -29.87
C PHE A 326 7.41 11.21 -29.07
N SER A 327 8.08 11.12 -27.91
CA SER A 327 8.37 12.30 -27.10
C SER A 327 9.21 13.33 -27.87
N GLU A 328 10.22 12.89 -28.63
CA GLU A 328 11.06 13.77 -29.45
C GLU A 328 10.22 14.49 -30.51
N LEU A 329 9.48 13.74 -31.33
CA LEU A 329 8.64 14.27 -32.41
C LEU A 329 7.60 15.28 -31.89
N TRP A 330 6.87 14.91 -30.84
CA TRP A 330 5.79 15.74 -30.32
C TRP A 330 6.32 16.91 -29.49
N SER A 331 7.49 16.80 -28.86
CA SER A 331 8.07 17.93 -28.10
C SER A 331 8.33 19.15 -28.99
N GLU A 332 8.75 18.96 -30.24
CA GLU A 332 8.95 20.04 -31.21
C GLU A 332 7.63 20.66 -31.65
N TYR A 333 6.61 19.83 -31.91
CA TYR A 333 5.29 20.29 -32.29
C TYR A 333 4.63 21.11 -31.16
N PHE A 334 4.67 20.62 -29.92
CA PHE A 334 4.07 21.31 -28.77
C PHE A 334 4.76 22.65 -28.46
N LYS A 335 6.08 22.73 -28.64
CA LYS A 335 6.84 23.99 -28.49
C LYS A 335 6.49 25.03 -29.55
N SER A 336 6.20 24.59 -30.78
CA SER A 336 5.91 25.48 -31.91
C SER A 336 4.42 25.83 -32.08
N HIS A 337 3.51 25.06 -31.47
CA HIS A 337 2.07 25.25 -31.64
C HIS A 337 1.54 26.45 -30.82
N PRO A 338 0.84 27.43 -31.44
CA PRO A 338 0.52 28.72 -30.82
C PRO A 338 -0.46 28.66 -29.64
N ILE A 339 -1.26 27.59 -29.55
CA ILE A 339 -2.22 27.35 -28.45
C ILE A 339 -1.57 26.49 -27.35
N LEU A 340 -0.89 25.40 -27.72
CA LEU A 340 -0.37 24.41 -26.77
C LEU A 340 0.88 24.91 -26.04
N SER A 341 1.67 25.78 -26.67
CA SER A 341 2.85 26.40 -26.08
C SER A 341 2.52 27.44 -25.01
N LYS A 342 1.37 28.12 -25.11
CA LYS A 342 0.94 29.17 -24.16
C LYS A 342 0.38 28.58 -22.87
N ASP A 343 -0.34 27.46 -22.97
CA ASP A 343 -1.06 26.88 -21.83
C ASP A 343 -0.23 25.89 -21.00
N LYS A 344 1.08 25.77 -21.26
CA LYS A 344 2.00 24.81 -20.58
C LYS A 344 1.45 23.39 -20.56
N MET A 345 0.84 22.95 -21.66
CA MET A 345 0.23 21.62 -21.77
C MET A 345 1.31 20.53 -21.63
N LYS A 346 1.05 19.51 -20.81
CA LYS A 346 1.90 18.33 -20.66
C LYS A 346 1.28 17.15 -21.39
N LEU A 347 2.10 16.41 -22.14
CA LEU A 347 1.68 15.22 -22.86
C LEU A 347 2.01 13.98 -22.05
N LEU A 348 1.01 13.14 -21.78
CA LEU A 348 1.20 11.85 -21.14
C LEU A 348 0.83 10.74 -22.12
N LEU A 349 1.83 9.96 -22.53
CA LEU A 349 1.66 8.78 -23.35
C LEU A 349 1.47 7.55 -22.46
N THR A 350 0.41 6.79 -22.71
CA THR A 350 0.08 5.55 -21.96
C THR A 350 -0.16 4.40 -22.92
N THR A 351 0.39 3.23 -22.59
CA THR A 351 0.19 2.00 -23.35
C THR A 351 -1.07 1.27 -22.90
N GLN A 352 -1.83 0.75 -23.86
CA GLN A 352 -2.82 -0.29 -23.62
C GLN A 352 -2.34 -1.60 -24.26
N HIS A 353 -2.37 -2.69 -23.48
CA HIS A 353 -2.09 -4.02 -23.99
C HIS A 353 -3.37 -4.65 -24.53
N CYS A 354 -3.38 -5.00 -25.80
CA CYS A 354 -4.40 -5.88 -26.37
C CYS A 354 -4.12 -7.32 -25.89
N TYR A 355 -4.85 -7.77 -24.87
CA TYR A 355 -4.80 -9.17 -24.44
C TYR A 355 -5.42 -10.13 -25.46
N THR A 356 -6.04 -9.61 -26.53
CA THR A 356 -6.97 -10.31 -27.42
C THR A 356 -6.32 -11.43 -28.24
N LEU A 357 -5.09 -11.27 -28.73
CA LEU A 357 -4.51 -12.32 -29.59
C LEU A 357 -4.12 -13.59 -28.80
N ASN A 358 -3.54 -13.43 -27.61
CA ASN A 358 -3.19 -14.57 -26.75
C ASN A 358 -4.41 -15.18 -26.04
N SER A 359 -5.46 -14.39 -25.76
CA SER A 359 -6.72 -14.94 -25.22
C SER A 359 -7.53 -15.70 -26.27
N LEU A 360 -7.44 -15.33 -27.55
CA LEU A 360 -8.05 -16.08 -28.66
C LEU A 360 -7.31 -17.40 -28.90
N LEU A 361 -5.98 -17.39 -28.90
CA LEU A 361 -5.16 -18.59 -29.09
C LEU A 361 -5.17 -19.55 -27.88
N GLY A 362 -5.58 -19.07 -26.70
CA GLY A 362 -5.76 -19.89 -25.50
C GLY A 362 -7.11 -20.60 -25.41
N MET A 363 -8.08 -20.25 -26.26
CA MET A 363 -9.38 -20.94 -26.36
C MET A 363 -9.41 -22.03 -27.43
N GLU A 364 -8.33 -22.20 -28.20
CA GLU A 364 -8.14 -23.30 -29.14
C GLU A 364 -7.11 -24.31 -28.59
N LYS A 365 -7.42 -24.99 -27.47
CA LYS A 365 -6.91 -26.33 -27.15
C LYS A 365 -7.87 -27.12 -26.27
#